data_AF-U3ANU6-F1
#
_entry.id   AF-U3ANU6-F1
#
_cell.length_a   1.000
_cell.length_b   1.000
_cell.length_c   1.000
_cell.angle_alpha   90.00
_cell.angle_beta   90.00
_cell.angle_gamma   90.00
#
_symmetry.space_group_name_H-M   'P 1'
#
loop_
_entity.id
_entity.type
_entity.pdbx_description
1 polymer ?
#
loop_
_entity_poly.entity_id
_entity_poly.type
_entity_poly.pdbx_seq_one_letter_code
_entity_poly.pdbx_strand_id
1 'polypeptide(L)' 'MEEVFAPPLLYIEELELLEVSLTELIDIYHSNQSHSDIHLYCDFNHQQLMHEHRRLLNEKGVHSVSFRDGYTLYPPFYD' A
#
# COMPACT_ATOMS: atom_id res chain seq x y z
N MET A 1 21.20 20.01 7.91
CA MET A 1 19.92 19.91 7.20
C MET A 1 19.60 18.43 7.25
N GLU A 2 18.79 18.00 8.21
CA GLU A 2 18.39 16.59 8.29
C GLU A 2 17.46 16.34 7.10
N GLU A 3 17.93 15.56 6.13
CA GLU A 3 17.04 14.96 5.15
C GLU A 3 16.11 14.04 5.93
N VAL A 4 14.90 14.51 6.18
CA VAL A 4 13.81 13.66 6.63
C VAL A 4 13.55 12.70 5.48
N PHE A 5 14.19 11.52 5.54
CA PHE A 5 13.92 10.41 4.66
C PHE A 5 12.47 10.00 4.92
N ALA A 6 11.54 10.57 4.17
CA ALA A 6 10.19 10.05 4.13
C ALA A 6 10.31 8.57 3.71
N PRO A 7 9.61 7.65 4.40
CA PRO A 7 9.60 6.26 3.97
C PRO A 7 9.17 6.20 2.49
N PRO A 8 9.77 5.32 1.68
CA PRO A 8 9.43 5.24 0.27
C PRO A 8 7.92 4.98 0.13
N LEU A 9 7.20 5.97 -0.41
CA LEU A 9 5.79 5.82 -0.74
C LEU A 9 5.71 4.87 -1.94
N LEU A 10 5.03 3.75 -1.77
CA LEU A 10 4.85 2.77 -2.83
C LEU A 10 3.64 3.16 -3.67
N TYR A 11 3.87 3.47 -4.93
CA TYR A 11 2.85 3.99 -5.84
C TYR A 11 2.27 2.89 -6.72
N ILE A 12 0.94 2.84 -6.87
CA ILE A 12 0.22 1.85 -7.68
C ILE A 12 -0.70 2.59 -8.64
N GLU A 13 -0.40 2.48 -9.94
CA GLU A 13 -1.10 3.19 -11.02
C GLU A 13 -2.47 2.59 -11.34
N GLU A 14 -2.60 1.27 -11.30
CA GLU A 14 -3.79 0.55 -11.76
C GLU A 14 -4.24 -0.49 -10.75
N LEU A 15 -5.56 -0.62 -10.56
CA LEU A 15 -6.14 -1.58 -9.61
C LEU A 15 -5.83 -3.03 -9.99
N GLU A 16 -5.86 -3.36 -11.28
CA GLU A 16 -5.61 -4.72 -11.79
C GLU A 16 -4.18 -5.19 -11.49
N LEU A 17 -3.25 -4.24 -11.30
CA LEU A 17 -1.85 -4.52 -10.99
C LEU A 17 -1.59 -4.63 -9.49
N LEU A 18 -2.58 -4.34 -8.63
CA LEU A 18 -2.40 -4.26 -7.18
C LEU A 18 -1.78 -5.55 -6.60
N GLU A 19 -2.20 -6.74 -7.05
CA GLU A 19 -1.64 -8.01 -6.55
C GLU A 19 -0.19 -8.24 -6.97
N VAL A 20 0.12 -7.99 -8.24
CA VAL A 20 1.46 -8.14 -8.82
C VAL A 20 2.41 -7.13 -8.18
N SER A 21 2.01 -5.85 -8.18
CA SER A 21 2.78 -4.77 -7.58
C SER A 21 2.98 -4.99 -6.08
N LEU A 22 1.96 -5.37 -5.31
CA LEU A 22 2.14 -5.64 -3.89
C LEU A 22 3.17 -6.72 -3.62
N THR A 23 3.17 -7.79 -4.40
CA THR A 23 4.13 -8.89 -4.21
C THR A 23 5.55 -8.42 -4.50
N GLU A 24 5.79 -7.77 -5.63
CA GLU A 24 7.11 -7.23 -5.99
C GLU A 24 7.59 -6.16 -5.00
N LEU A 25 6.69 -5.26 -4.58
CA LEU A 25 7.01 -4.16 -3.68
C LEU A 25 7.38 -4.65 -2.28
N ILE A 26 6.75 -5.72 -1.81
CA ILE A 26 7.04 -6.33 -0.51
C ILE A 26 8.39 -7.03 -0.52
N ASP A 27 8.73 -7.70 -1.61
CA ASP A 27 10.06 -8.30 -1.78
C ASP A 27 11.16 -7.22 -1.78
N ILE A 28 10.91 -6.08 -2.44
CA ILE A 28 11.80 -4.91 -2.42
C ILE A 28 11.88 -4.30 -1.01
N TYR A 29 10.77 -4.21 -0.27
CA TYR A 29 10.73 -3.60 1.06
C TYR A 29 11.45 -4.46 2.12
N HIS A 30 11.23 -5.78 2.10
CA HIS A 30 11.88 -6.73 3.01
C HIS A 30 13.39 -6.86 2.77
N SER A 31 13.86 -6.65 1.54
CA SER A 31 15.30 -6.66 1.27
C SER A 31 16.04 -5.43 1.81
N ASN A 32 15.33 -4.34 2.10
CA ASN A 32 15.95 -3.04 2.43
C ASN A 32 15.72 -2.55 3.86
N GLN A 33 14.66 -2.95 4.58
CA GLN A 33 14.40 -2.42 5.93
C GLN A 33 13.84 -3.45 6.93
N SER A 34 14.26 -3.28 8.19
CA SER A 34 13.71 -3.99 9.34
C SER A 34 12.34 -3.39 9.68
N HIS A 35 11.28 -4.04 9.18
CA HIS A 35 9.91 -4.01 9.69
C HIS A 35 9.47 -2.69 10.36
N SER A 36 8.94 -1.74 9.61
CA SER A 36 7.81 -0.93 10.09
C SER A 36 7.21 -0.10 8.96
N ASP A 37 5.90 -0.16 8.86
CA ASP A 37 5.01 0.82 8.23
C ASP A 37 5.05 0.98 6.70
N ILE A 38 4.67 -0.09 5.98
CA ILE A 38 4.38 -0.03 4.55
C ILE A 38 3.15 0.86 4.31
N HIS A 39 3.36 2.01 3.65
CA HIS A 39 2.29 2.89 3.16
C HIS A 39 2.21 2.85 1.63
N LEU A 40 1.01 2.63 1.10
CA LEU A 40 0.74 2.63 -0.34
C LEU A 40 0.02 3.91 -0.75
N TYR A 41 0.33 4.40 -1.94
CA TYR A 41 -0.48 5.38 -2.65
C TYR A 41 -1.04 4.74 -3.92
N CYS A 42 -2.35 4.75 -4.08
CA CYS A 42 -3.07 4.19 -5.20
C CYS A 42 -3.66 5.30 -6.07
N ASP A 43 -3.49 5.20 -7.37
CA ASP A 43 -4.01 6.18 -8.34
C ASP A 43 -5.46 5.88 -8.77
N PHE A 44 -6.11 4.95 -8.11
CA PHE A 44 -7.54 4.63 -8.24
C PHE A 44 -8.32 5.07 -7.00
N ASN A 45 -9.65 5.15 -7.11
CA ASN A 45 -10.53 5.57 -6.03
C ASN A 45 -10.74 4.44 -5.01
N HIS A 46 -10.93 4.77 -3.73
CA HIS A 46 -11.08 3.78 -2.66
C HIS A 46 -12.31 2.86 -2.86
N GLN A 47 -13.35 3.33 -3.56
CA GLN A 47 -14.56 2.56 -3.87
C GLN A 47 -14.29 1.41 -4.84
N GLN A 48 -13.16 1.43 -5.55
CA GLN A 48 -12.77 0.37 -6.49
C GLN A 48 -12.10 -0.81 -5.76
N LEU A 49 -11.77 -0.69 -4.47
CA LEU A 49 -11.27 -1.81 -3.67
C LEU A 49 -12.36 -2.84 -3.40
N MET A 50 -12.21 -3.99 -4.05
CA MET A 50 -12.95 -5.21 -3.76
C MET A 50 -12.44 -5.92 -2.51
N HIS A 51 -13.26 -6.83 -1.97
CA HIS A 51 -12.95 -7.65 -0.80
C HIS A 51 -11.58 -8.34 -0.90
N GLU A 52 -11.27 -8.93 -2.06
CA GLU A 52 -10.01 -9.65 -2.30
C GLU A 52 -8.77 -8.75 -2.17
N HIS A 53 -8.85 -7.52 -2.67
CA HIS A 53 -7.79 -6.54 -2.54
C HIS A 53 -7.57 -6.13 -1.06
N ARG A 54 -8.65 -5.91 -0.32
CA ARG A 54 -8.59 -5.57 1.11
C ARG A 54 -7.98 -6.70 1.93
N ARG A 55 -8.37 -7.93 1.64
CA ARG A 55 -7.80 -9.13 2.24
C ARG A 55 -6.30 -9.22 1.96
N LEU A 56 -5.88 -9.00 0.72
CA LEU A 56 -4.47 -9.00 0.34
C LEU A 56 -3.67 -7.93 1.12
N LEU A 57 -4.19 -6.70 1.23
CA LEU A 57 -3.54 -5.64 2.01
C LEU A 57 -3.32 -6.04 3.48
N ASN A 58 -4.30 -6.72 4.10
CA ASN A 58 -4.15 -7.26 5.45
C ASN A 58 -3.10 -8.38 5.52
N GLU A 59 -3.16 -9.36 4.61
CA GLU A 59 -2.21 -10.49 4.56
C GLU A 59 -0.76 -10.03 4.39
N LYS A 60 -0.58 -8.93 3.65
CA LYS A 60 0.71 -8.31 3.36
C LYS A 60 1.22 -7.36 4.44
N GLY A 61 0.44 -7.13 5.51
CA GLY A 61 0.85 -6.26 6.62
C GLY A 61 0.98 -4.79 6.25
N VAL A 62 0.20 -4.32 5.28
CA VAL A 62 0.17 -2.91 4.87
C VAL A 62 -0.39 -2.06 6.01
N HIS A 63 0.29 -0.97 6.37
CA HIS A 63 -0.09 -0.11 7.48
C HIS A 63 -1.11 0.97 7.09
N SER A 64 -1.08 1.44 5.85
CA SER A 64 -2.10 2.36 5.33
C SER A 64 -2.05 2.45 3.81
N VAL A 65 -3.16 2.85 3.22
CA VAL A 65 -3.30 3.05 1.78
C VAL A 65 -4.01 4.37 1.52
N SER A 66 -3.39 5.28 0.79
CA SER A 66 -4.00 6.52 0.30
C SER A 66 -4.44 6.37 -1.14
N PHE A 67 -5.51 7.06 -1.53
CA PHE A 67 -6.15 6.95 -2.84
C PHE A 67 -6.18 8.30 -3.57
N ARG A 68 -6.37 8.27 -4.89
CA ARG A 68 -6.49 9.47 -5.74
C ARG A 68 -7.63 10.40 -5.27
N ASP A 69 -8.72 9.84 -4.76
CA ASP A 69 -9.87 10.61 -4.26
C ASP A 69 -9.64 11.25 -2.88
N GLY A 70 -8.42 11.15 -2.34
CA GLY A 70 -8.01 11.77 -1.08
C GLY A 70 -8.41 10.98 0.16
N TYR A 71 -8.99 9.79 0.02
CA TYR A 71 -9.21 8.89 1.15
C TYR A 71 -7.91 8.20 1.56
N THR A 72 -7.79 7.91 2.84
CA THR A 72 -6.75 7.01 3.38
C THR A 72 -7.44 5.94 4.23
N LEU A 73 -7.13 4.68 3.95
CA LEU A 73 -7.58 3.53 4.72
C LEU A 73 -6.45 3.02 5.63
N TYR A 74 -6.84 2.50 6.78
CA TYR A 74 -5.96 1.89 7.77
C TYR A 74 -6.44 0.46 8.04
N PRO A 75 -5.53 -0.48 8.38
CA PRO A 75 -5.91 -1.81 8.78
C PRO A 75 -6.68 -1.74 10.10
N PRO A 76 -7.55 -2.73 10.37
CA PRO A 76 -7.94 -3.80 9.45
C PRO A 76 -8.81 -3.30 8.29
N PHE A 77 -8.46 -3.68 7.05
CA PHE A 77 -9.20 -3.31 5.84
C PHE A 77 -10.44 -4.21 5.73
N TYR A 78 -11.54 -3.87 6.41
CA TYR A 78 -12.82 -4.57 6.29
C TYR A 78 -13.65 -4.05 5.10
N ASP A 79 -14.64 -4.84 4.68
CA ASP A 79 -15.72 -4.43 3.76
C ASP A 79 -16.77 -3.57 4.47
#